data_AF-A0A1H5AJX3-F1
#
_entry.id   AF-A0A1H5AJX3-F1
#
_cell.length_a   1.000
_cell.length_b   1.000
_cell.length_c   1.000
_cell.angle_alpha   90.00
_cell.angle_beta   90.00
_cell.angle_gamma   90.00
#
_symmetry.space_group_name_H-M   'P 1'
#
loop_
_entity.id
_entity.type
_entity.pdbx_description
1 polymer ?
#
loop_
_entity_poly.entity_id
_entity_poly.type
_entity_poly.pdbx_seq_one_letter_code
_entity_poly.pdbx_strand_id
1 'polypeptide(L)'
;MTTFAVVRPATREALLLRVLACATVALAPVEGYLTAVQSQLGKVAPALLTAVWLVVRIRRRQPPRPTPLHAVLALLAVVLAATASRHAAGGFTAEYTLRWLPFLVVTAVLADVASREVPIRWLLLAAAAGATVAGAGALYSLVAEGEARASGPQPDPNDLAYFLVAAVPLLAALHHRGRGAIPTAEAPRLAALHRRGRGVILTAAGIILVAGATATFSRGGALGLAAAVGWLLLRRVLPWRVVGVAAAAVAGLGVAALLFAGPQLDRALQEKSFIAASNVDTRELRWQAAARMLTAHPVLGVGPGGFREHYAAESHNAEVDEQTPVAHNMYLEVAAELGLPGFALFAGVVGVAAVASERTVRRAGPGPQRTEAVAIQASLLAVLVTSTFLSEQYYLPLWSLAALAAAAESRNCREGEGSADAGAARDQ
;
A
#
# COMPACT_ATOMS: atom_id res chain seq x y z
N MET A 1 5.55 -33.79 -23.93
CA MET A 1 4.11 -33.55 -24.11
C MET A 1 3.68 -32.34 -23.32
N THR A 2 3.45 -31.22 -24.01
CA THR A 2 2.97 -29.95 -23.47
C THR A 2 1.48 -30.05 -23.14
N THR A 3 1.14 -30.14 -21.85
CA THR A 3 -0.22 -29.97 -21.35
C THR A 3 -0.62 -28.52 -21.55
N PHE A 4 -1.39 -28.23 -22.60
CA PHE A 4 -2.16 -27.01 -22.70
C PHE A 4 -3.13 -26.98 -21.52
N ALA A 5 -2.82 -26.16 -20.51
CA ALA A 5 -3.77 -25.81 -19.47
C ALA A 5 -4.93 -25.06 -20.14
N VAL A 6 -6.01 -25.77 -20.45
CA VAL A 6 -7.27 -25.18 -20.89
C VAL A 6 -7.73 -24.25 -19.77
N VAL A 7 -7.54 -22.94 -19.97
CA VAL A 7 -8.07 -21.90 -19.10
C VAL A 7 -9.58 -21.99 -19.21
N ARG A 8 -10.23 -22.69 -18.28
CA ARG A 8 -11.69 -22.67 -18.18
C ARG A 8 -12.14 -21.21 -18.10
N PRO A 9 -13.16 -20.80 -18.87
CA PRO A 9 -13.66 -19.43 -18.82
C PRO A 9 -14.01 -19.09 -17.36
N ALA A 10 -13.55 -17.94 -16.89
CA ALA A 10 -13.81 -17.50 -15.53
C ALA A 10 -15.33 -17.46 -15.31
N THR A 11 -15.82 -18.16 -14.29
CA THR A 11 -17.24 -18.08 -13.89
C THR A 11 -17.62 -16.61 -13.67
N ARG A 12 -18.86 -16.21 -13.97
CA ARG A 12 -19.34 -14.82 -13.77
C ARG A 12 -18.99 -14.27 -12.38
N GLU A 13 -19.08 -15.11 -11.35
CA GLU A 13 -18.70 -14.79 -9.96
C GLU A 13 -17.20 -14.45 -9.81
N ALA A 14 -16.32 -15.22 -10.45
CA ALA A 14 -14.87 -14.97 -10.41
C ALA A 14 -14.50 -13.68 -11.18
N LEU A 15 -15.23 -13.35 -12.23
CA LEU A 15 -15.07 -12.07 -12.92
C LEU A 15 -15.52 -10.90 -12.04
N LEU A 16 -16.67 -11.03 -11.38
CA LEU A 16 -17.19 -10.00 -10.48
C LEU A 16 -16.24 -9.73 -9.29
N LEU A 17 -15.75 -10.79 -8.64
CA LEU A 17 -14.74 -10.67 -7.58
C LEU A 17 -13.46 -9.98 -8.08
N ARG A 18 -13.03 -10.28 -9.31
CA ARG A 18 -11.88 -9.61 -9.93
C ARG A 18 -12.10 -8.12 -10.11
N VAL A 19 -13.23 -7.73 -10.68
CA VAL A 19 -13.55 -6.32 -10.92
C VAL A 19 -13.60 -5.56 -9.60
N LEU A 20 -14.29 -6.10 -8.59
CA LEU A 20 -14.44 -5.45 -7.29
C LEU A 20 -13.12 -5.39 -6.51
N ALA A 21 -12.28 -6.43 -6.58
CA ALA A 21 -10.96 -6.43 -5.95
C ALA A 21 -10.01 -5.43 -6.61
N CYS A 22 -10.01 -5.36 -7.95
CA CYS A 22 -9.25 -4.35 -8.68
C CYS A 22 -9.77 -2.93 -8.39
N ALA A 23 -11.08 -2.72 -8.35
CA ALA A 23 -11.67 -1.42 -8.02
C ALA A 23 -11.29 -0.97 -6.60
N THR A 24 -11.31 -1.89 -5.63
CA THR A 24 -10.94 -1.61 -4.24
C THR A 24 -9.51 -1.04 -4.14
N VAL A 25 -8.54 -1.66 -4.82
CA VAL A 25 -7.14 -1.20 -4.77
C VAL A 25 -6.85 -0.01 -5.70
N ALA A 26 -7.58 0.12 -6.82
CA ALA A 26 -7.41 1.23 -7.77
C ALA A 26 -8.04 2.55 -7.29
N LEU A 27 -9.12 2.47 -6.51
CA LEU A 27 -9.83 3.66 -6.05
C LEU A 27 -9.23 4.27 -4.78
N ALA A 28 -8.48 3.49 -3.98
CA ALA A 28 -7.91 3.99 -2.73
C ALA A 28 -6.99 5.23 -2.89
N PRO A 29 -6.06 5.28 -3.88
CA PRO A 29 -5.23 6.46 -4.07
C PRO A 29 -6.02 7.72 -4.47
N VAL A 30 -7.21 7.57 -5.04
CA VAL A 30 -8.09 8.67 -5.50
C VAL A 30 -9.29 8.89 -4.59
N GLU A 31 -9.26 8.33 -3.37
CA GLU A 31 -10.38 8.38 -2.44
C GLU A 31 -10.82 9.81 -2.11
N GLY A 32 -9.89 10.75 -1.96
CA GLY A 32 -10.23 12.15 -1.65
C GLY A 32 -11.17 12.80 -2.67
N TYR A 33 -11.01 12.52 -3.97
CA TYR A 33 -11.96 12.98 -5.00
C TYR A 33 -13.33 12.31 -4.87
N LEU A 34 -13.38 11.04 -4.48
CA LEU A 34 -14.64 10.34 -4.25
C LEU A 34 -15.37 10.92 -3.05
N THR A 35 -14.65 11.16 -1.95
CA THR A 35 -15.23 11.71 -0.72
C THR A 35 -15.66 13.17 -0.86
N ALA A 36 -15.01 13.92 -1.75
CA ALA A 36 -15.43 15.29 -2.09
C ALA A 36 -16.80 15.33 -2.78
N VAL A 37 -17.14 14.31 -3.58
CA VAL A 37 -18.47 14.16 -4.18
C VAL A 37 -19.46 13.60 -3.14
N GLN A 38 -19.06 12.53 -2.46
CA GLN A 38 -19.79 11.99 -1.32
C GLN A 38 -18.89 11.14 -0.42
N SER A 39 -18.85 11.48 0.87
CA SER A 39 -18.13 10.87 1.99
C SER A 39 -18.10 9.33 2.07
N GLN A 40 -19.06 8.62 1.46
CA GLN A 40 -19.13 7.16 1.49
C GLN A 40 -18.65 6.47 0.20
N LEU A 41 -18.37 7.20 -0.88
CA LEU A 41 -18.05 6.61 -2.18
C LEU A 41 -16.77 5.77 -2.16
N GLY A 42 -15.75 6.17 -1.39
CA GLY A 42 -14.52 5.38 -1.19
C GLY A 42 -14.76 3.98 -0.62
N LYS A 43 -15.85 3.81 0.15
CA LYS A 43 -16.19 2.56 0.86
C LYS A 43 -17.01 1.59 0.01
N VAL A 44 -17.59 2.04 -1.10
CA VAL A 44 -18.53 1.24 -1.91
C VAL A 44 -17.86 0.01 -2.51
N ALA A 45 -16.70 0.18 -3.15
CA ALA A 45 -15.98 -0.93 -3.78
C ALA A 45 -15.55 -2.03 -2.78
N PRO A 46 -14.87 -1.73 -1.65
CA PRO A 46 -14.53 -2.74 -0.65
C PRO A 46 -15.75 -3.38 0.03
N ALA A 47 -16.83 -2.62 0.26
CA ALA A 47 -18.06 -3.16 0.83
C ALA A 47 -18.73 -4.17 -0.12
N LEU A 48 -18.85 -3.83 -1.41
CA LEU A 48 -19.39 -4.72 -2.43
C LEU A 48 -18.50 -5.95 -2.62
N LEU A 49 -17.17 -5.78 -2.62
CA LEU A 49 -16.22 -6.90 -2.66
C LEU A 49 -16.49 -7.87 -1.52
N THR A 50 -16.60 -7.37 -0.30
CA THR A 50 -16.84 -8.17 0.91
C THR A 50 -18.18 -8.90 0.84
N ALA A 51 -19.25 -8.21 0.44
CA ALA A 51 -20.58 -8.80 0.31
C ALA A 51 -20.62 -9.91 -0.75
N VAL A 52 -20.07 -9.66 -1.95
CA VAL A 52 -20.01 -10.64 -3.04
C VAL A 52 -19.13 -11.82 -2.64
N TRP A 53 -17.98 -11.58 -2.02
CA TRP A 53 -17.11 -12.62 -1.49
C TRP A 53 -17.87 -13.53 -0.52
N LEU A 54 -18.58 -12.96 0.45
CA LEU A 54 -19.35 -13.73 1.43
C LEU A 54 -20.41 -14.61 0.74
N VAL A 55 -21.19 -14.04 -0.19
CA VAL A 55 -22.20 -14.78 -0.96
C VAL A 55 -21.58 -15.94 -1.75
N VAL A 56 -20.45 -15.69 -2.44
CA VAL A 56 -19.76 -16.73 -3.22
C VAL A 56 -19.24 -17.85 -2.30
N ARG A 57 -18.67 -17.52 -1.15
CA ARG A 57 -18.12 -18.50 -0.19
C ARG A 57 -19.22 -19.36 0.43
N ILE A 58 -20.36 -18.77 0.78
CA ILE A 58 -21.53 -19.49 1.29
C ILE A 58 -22.11 -20.41 0.22
N ARG A 59 -22.40 -19.89 -0.98
CA ARG A 59 -23.01 -20.67 -2.08
C ARG A 59 -22.16 -21.85 -2.50
N ARG A 60 -20.83 -21.67 -2.57
CA ARG A 60 -19.90 -22.73 -2.96
C ARG A 60 -19.48 -23.63 -1.81
N ARG A 61 -19.89 -23.34 -0.56
CA ARG A 61 -19.46 -24.03 0.66
C ARG A 61 -17.92 -24.17 0.74
N GLN A 62 -17.23 -23.09 0.36
CA GLN A 62 -15.77 -23.06 0.28
C GLN A 62 -15.25 -21.97 1.20
N PRO A 63 -15.02 -22.24 2.50
CA PRO A 63 -14.52 -21.22 3.42
C PRO A 63 -13.13 -20.69 3.02
N PRO A 64 -12.73 -19.49 3.49
CA PRO A 64 -11.37 -19.00 3.35
C PRO A 64 -10.39 -20.00 3.97
N ARG A 65 -9.22 -20.16 3.34
CA ARG A 65 -8.19 -21.05 3.87
C ARG A 65 -7.48 -20.30 4.99
N PRO A 66 -7.40 -20.86 6.20
CA PRO A 66 -6.70 -20.21 7.29
C PRO A 66 -5.23 -20.05 6.92
N THR A 67 -4.72 -18.84 7.10
CA THR A 67 -3.29 -18.53 6.98
C THR A 67 -2.86 -17.83 8.27
N PRO A 68 -1.55 -17.74 8.56
CA PRO A 68 -1.06 -16.98 9.71
C PRO A 68 -1.59 -15.53 9.73
N LEU A 69 -1.78 -14.92 8.56
CA LEU A 69 -2.35 -13.57 8.43
C LEU A 69 -3.77 -13.51 9.02
N HIS A 70 -4.64 -14.49 8.72
CA HIS A 70 -6.00 -14.52 9.26
C HIS A 70 -6.01 -14.64 10.78
N ALA A 71 -5.11 -15.45 11.35
CA ALA A 71 -4.99 -15.61 12.80
C ALA A 71 -4.55 -14.30 13.46
N VAL A 72 -3.54 -13.63 12.92
CA VAL A 72 -3.06 -12.33 13.44
C VAL A 72 -4.14 -11.26 13.33
N LEU A 73 -4.86 -11.18 12.20
CA LEU A 73 -5.98 -10.23 12.03
C LEU A 73 -7.12 -10.48 13.01
N ALA A 74 -7.47 -11.75 13.24
CA ALA A 74 -8.51 -12.12 14.20
C ALA A 74 -8.11 -11.75 15.64
N LEU A 75 -6.87 -12.03 16.04
CA LEU A 75 -6.36 -11.63 17.34
C LEU A 75 -6.29 -10.10 17.49
N LEU A 76 -5.89 -9.39 16.43
CA LEU A 76 -5.89 -7.92 16.43
C LEU A 76 -7.31 -7.37 16.59
N ALA A 77 -8.30 -7.98 15.93
CA ALA A 77 -9.71 -7.61 16.10
C ALA A 77 -10.20 -7.86 17.54
N VAL A 78 -9.75 -8.93 18.20
CA VAL A 78 -10.07 -9.20 19.61
C VAL A 78 -9.46 -8.12 20.52
N VAL A 79 -8.19 -7.78 20.33
CA VAL A 79 -7.55 -6.71 21.12
C VAL A 79 -8.24 -5.37 20.87
N LEU A 80 -8.53 -5.04 19.60
CA LEU A 80 -9.28 -3.84 19.23
C LEU A 80 -10.65 -3.78 19.94
N ALA A 81 -11.42 -4.88 19.90
CA ALA A 81 -12.72 -4.94 20.56
C ALA A 81 -12.60 -4.82 22.08
N ALA A 82 -11.59 -5.44 22.69
CA ALA A 82 -11.34 -5.35 24.12
C ALA A 82 -10.98 -3.92 24.56
N THR A 83 -10.08 -3.25 23.82
CA THR A 83 -9.72 -1.86 24.14
C THR A 83 -10.87 -0.89 23.87
N ALA A 84 -11.60 -1.06 22.76
CA ALA A 84 -12.77 -0.24 22.45
C ALA A 84 -13.87 -0.40 23.51
N SER A 85 -14.09 -1.62 23.99
CA SER A 85 -15.06 -1.87 25.07
C SER A 85 -14.63 -1.20 26.38
N ARG A 86 -13.34 -1.22 26.69
CA ARG A 86 -12.79 -0.58 27.90
C ARG A 86 -12.91 0.95 27.87
N HIS A 87 -12.81 1.54 26.68
CA HIS A 87 -12.85 2.98 26.42
C HIS A 87 -14.16 3.41 25.74
N ALA A 88 -15.24 2.65 25.88
CA ALA A 88 -16.49 2.89 25.13
C ALA A 88 -17.13 4.26 25.39
N ALA A 89 -16.79 4.92 26.49
CA ALA A 89 -17.24 6.27 26.83
C ALA A 89 -16.38 7.39 26.18
N GLY A 90 -15.26 7.05 25.55
CA GLY A 90 -14.35 8.02 24.92
C GLY A 90 -14.97 8.64 23.67
N GLY A 91 -14.69 9.93 23.46
CA GLY A 91 -15.34 10.74 22.41
C GLY A 91 -15.08 10.26 20.99
N PHE A 92 -13.94 9.60 20.75
CA PHE A 92 -13.52 9.13 19.42
C PHE A 92 -13.51 7.60 19.26
N THR A 93 -13.77 6.86 20.34
CA THR A 93 -13.60 5.39 20.36
C THR A 93 -14.44 4.68 19.32
N ALA A 94 -15.73 5.02 19.21
CA ALA A 94 -16.62 4.38 18.24
C ALA A 94 -16.20 4.68 16.79
N GLU A 95 -15.85 5.94 16.49
CA GLU A 95 -15.44 6.37 15.16
C GLU A 95 -14.16 5.63 14.71
N TYR A 96 -13.12 5.62 15.55
CA TYR A 96 -11.84 5.03 15.20
C TYR A 96 -11.90 3.50 15.18
N THR A 97 -12.73 2.88 16.02
CA THR A 97 -13.02 1.44 15.92
C THR A 97 -13.65 1.10 14.56
N LEU A 98 -14.62 1.91 14.11
CA LEU A 98 -15.24 1.76 12.79
C LEU A 98 -14.27 2.05 11.64
N ARG A 99 -13.20 2.84 11.84
CA ARG A 99 -12.12 3.01 10.87
C ARG A 99 -11.24 1.77 10.76
N TRP A 100 -10.92 1.09 11.87
CA TRP A 100 -10.08 -0.12 11.87
C TRP A 100 -10.75 -1.32 11.18
N LEU A 101 -12.03 -1.59 11.46
CA LEU A 101 -12.71 -2.82 11.06
C LEU A 101 -12.67 -3.09 9.53
N PRO A 102 -12.94 -2.12 8.64
CA PRO A 102 -12.86 -2.34 7.19
C PRO A 102 -11.49 -2.81 6.73
N PHE A 103 -10.39 -2.32 7.32
CA PHE A 103 -9.04 -2.72 6.92
C PHE A 103 -8.72 -4.17 7.31
N LEU A 104 -9.16 -4.62 8.50
CA LEU A 104 -9.01 -6.02 8.91
C LEU A 104 -9.78 -6.95 7.98
N VAL A 105 -11.03 -6.60 7.67
CA VAL A 105 -11.91 -7.38 6.81
C VAL A 105 -11.39 -7.40 5.36
N VAL A 106 -11.09 -6.23 4.79
CA VAL A 106 -10.66 -6.16 3.38
C VAL A 106 -9.33 -6.85 3.16
N THR A 107 -8.43 -6.84 4.16
CA THR A 107 -7.16 -7.59 4.11
C THR A 107 -7.41 -9.10 4.01
N ALA A 108 -8.28 -9.64 4.87
CA ALA A 108 -8.64 -11.05 4.84
C ALA A 108 -9.32 -11.45 3.51
N VAL A 109 -10.26 -10.62 3.04
CA VAL A 109 -10.98 -10.84 1.78
C VAL A 109 -10.03 -10.78 0.59
N LEU A 110 -9.16 -9.77 0.51
CA LEU A 110 -8.18 -9.65 -0.57
C LEU A 110 -7.19 -10.81 -0.56
N ALA A 111 -6.73 -11.28 0.61
CA ALA A 111 -5.82 -12.40 0.71
C ALA A 111 -6.45 -13.68 0.15
N ASP A 112 -7.70 -13.95 0.53
CA ASP A 112 -8.42 -15.13 0.06
C ASP A 112 -8.75 -15.03 -1.44
N VAL A 113 -9.29 -13.90 -1.92
CA VAL A 113 -9.64 -13.69 -3.34
C VAL A 113 -8.39 -13.72 -4.23
N ALA A 114 -7.30 -13.09 -3.80
CA ALA A 114 -6.04 -13.12 -4.53
C ALA A 114 -5.39 -14.50 -4.51
N SER A 115 -5.64 -15.36 -3.51
CA SER A 115 -5.10 -16.72 -3.47
C SER A 115 -5.77 -17.69 -4.46
N ARG A 116 -6.93 -17.33 -5.04
CA ARG A 116 -7.74 -18.24 -5.88
C ARG A 116 -8.24 -17.61 -7.18
N GLU A 117 -9.07 -16.57 -7.11
CA GLU A 117 -9.81 -16.06 -8.28
C GLU A 117 -9.08 -14.97 -9.05
N VAL A 118 -8.28 -14.16 -8.35
CA VAL A 118 -7.70 -12.94 -8.89
C VAL A 118 -6.18 -13.05 -8.98
N PRO A 119 -5.61 -13.11 -10.20
CA PRO A 119 -4.15 -13.07 -10.36
C PRO A 119 -3.55 -11.82 -9.72
N ILE A 120 -2.52 -12.01 -8.89
CA ILE A 120 -1.86 -10.93 -8.12
C ILE A 120 -1.46 -9.78 -9.03
N ARG A 121 -0.89 -10.05 -10.21
CA ARG A 121 -0.56 -9.06 -11.24
C ARG A 121 -1.68 -8.06 -11.57
N TRP A 122 -2.95 -8.47 -11.53
CA TRP A 122 -4.07 -7.57 -11.83
C TRP A 122 -4.32 -6.59 -10.68
N LEU A 123 -4.12 -7.01 -9.44
CA LEU A 123 -4.22 -6.15 -8.27
C LEU A 123 -3.04 -5.18 -8.21
N LEU A 124 -1.82 -5.63 -8.56
CA LEU A 124 -0.66 -4.74 -8.69
C LEU A 124 -0.86 -3.70 -9.79
N LEU A 125 -1.38 -4.13 -10.96
CA LEU A 125 -1.70 -3.22 -12.06
C LEU A 125 -2.78 -2.20 -11.66
N ALA A 126 -3.85 -2.66 -10.99
CA ALA A 126 -4.94 -1.81 -10.55
C ALA A 126 -4.47 -0.77 -9.52
N ALA A 127 -3.68 -1.18 -8.52
CA ALA A 127 -3.08 -0.27 -7.54
C ALA A 127 -2.15 0.76 -8.21
N ALA A 128 -1.28 0.30 -9.13
CA ALA A 128 -0.39 1.20 -9.86
C ALA A 128 -1.17 2.17 -10.77
N ALA A 129 -2.23 1.72 -11.43
CA ALA A 129 -3.08 2.56 -12.27
C ALA A 129 -3.80 3.63 -11.45
N GLY A 130 -4.41 3.25 -10.33
CA GLY A 130 -5.04 4.18 -9.38
C GLY A 130 -4.07 5.24 -8.87
N ALA A 131 -2.89 4.82 -8.42
CA ALA A 131 -1.85 5.74 -7.99
C ALA A 131 -1.32 6.61 -9.13
N THR A 132 -1.29 6.12 -10.37
CA THR A 132 -0.90 6.94 -11.53
C THR A 132 -1.92 8.05 -11.79
N VAL A 133 -3.22 7.75 -11.66
CA VAL A 133 -4.29 8.77 -11.74
C VAL A 133 -4.13 9.78 -10.61
N ALA A 134 -3.88 9.32 -9.39
CA ALA A 134 -3.61 10.19 -8.26
C ALA A 134 -2.38 11.09 -8.51
N GLY A 135 -1.29 10.54 -9.04
CA GLY A 135 -0.08 11.30 -9.38
C GLY A 135 -0.31 12.33 -10.49
N ALA A 136 -1.20 12.04 -11.44
CA ALA A 136 -1.61 13.03 -12.44
C ALA A 136 -2.44 14.16 -11.81
N GLY A 137 -3.35 13.84 -10.89
CA GLY A 137 -4.05 14.82 -10.05
C GLY A 137 -3.09 15.71 -9.25
N ALA A 138 -2.00 15.12 -8.74
CA ALA A 138 -0.98 15.81 -7.97
C ALA A 138 -0.27 16.89 -8.80
N LEU A 139 0.13 16.51 -10.01
CA LEU A 139 0.77 17.42 -10.94
C LEU A 139 -0.21 18.49 -11.43
N TYR A 140 -1.49 18.15 -11.56
CA TYR A 140 -2.53 19.11 -11.88
C TYR A 140 -2.72 20.15 -10.76
N SER A 141 -2.78 19.72 -9.49
CA SER A 141 -2.95 20.68 -8.37
C SER A 141 -1.77 21.64 -8.25
N LEU A 142 -0.55 21.15 -8.48
CA LEU A 142 0.64 22.00 -8.52
C LEU A 142 0.62 23.00 -9.70
N VAL A 143 0.34 22.52 -10.92
CA VAL A 143 0.56 23.31 -12.15
C VAL A 143 -0.65 24.17 -12.50
N ALA A 144 -1.85 23.62 -12.38
CA ALA A 144 -3.10 24.28 -12.80
C ALA A 144 -3.76 25.03 -11.64
N GLU A 145 -3.77 24.47 -10.43
CA GLU A 145 -4.39 25.11 -9.25
C GLU A 145 -3.40 26.01 -8.50
N GLY A 146 -2.09 25.86 -8.76
CA GLY A 146 -1.04 26.70 -8.20
C GLY A 146 -0.75 26.42 -6.72
N GLU A 147 -1.08 25.21 -6.23
CA GLU A 147 -0.76 24.82 -4.87
C GLU A 147 0.76 24.81 -4.63
N ALA A 148 1.20 25.24 -3.44
CA ALA A 148 2.63 25.25 -3.11
C ALA A 148 3.26 23.84 -3.08
N ARG A 149 2.44 22.80 -2.87
CA ARG A 149 2.81 21.39 -2.83
C ARG A 149 1.71 20.58 -3.48
N ALA A 150 2.06 19.53 -4.21
CA ALA A 150 1.07 18.65 -4.81
C ALA A 150 0.30 17.87 -3.72
N SER A 151 -1.02 18.04 -3.66
CA SER A 151 -1.91 17.37 -2.69
C SER A 151 -2.99 16.51 -3.38
N GLY A 152 -3.59 16.99 -4.47
CA GLY A 152 -4.68 16.30 -5.16
C GLY A 152 -4.29 14.88 -5.61
N PRO A 153 -5.10 13.84 -5.38
CA PRO A 153 -6.45 13.81 -4.84
C PRO A 153 -6.58 13.80 -3.30
N GLN A 154 -5.49 13.69 -2.55
CA GLN A 154 -5.56 13.61 -1.08
C GLN A 154 -5.51 15.01 -0.46
N PRO A 155 -6.14 15.24 0.71
CA PRO A 155 -6.04 16.54 1.37
C PRO A 155 -4.61 16.87 1.84
N ASP A 156 -3.86 15.87 2.32
CA ASP A 156 -2.47 16.04 2.77
C ASP A 156 -1.47 15.52 1.70
N PRO A 157 -0.52 16.36 1.24
CA PRO A 157 0.57 15.94 0.34
C PRO A 157 1.36 14.71 0.82
N ASN A 158 1.52 14.52 2.12
CA ASN A 158 2.28 13.42 2.68
C ASN A 158 1.53 12.08 2.53
N ASP A 159 0.23 12.08 2.76
CA ASP A 159 -0.65 10.92 2.57
C ASP A 159 -0.69 10.54 1.08
N LEU A 160 -0.73 11.54 0.19
CA LEU A 160 -0.56 11.29 -1.24
C LEU A 160 0.79 10.63 -1.54
N ALA A 161 1.89 11.16 -0.99
CA ALA A 161 3.21 10.61 -1.20
C ALA A 161 3.28 9.13 -0.81
N TYR A 162 2.65 8.75 0.30
CA TYR A 162 2.55 7.37 0.78
C TYR A 162 1.95 6.43 -0.27
N PHE A 163 0.86 6.82 -0.95
CA PHE A 163 0.30 6.04 -2.06
C PHE A 163 1.23 5.96 -3.28
N LEU A 164 1.79 7.10 -3.69
CA LEU A 164 2.61 7.17 -4.91
C LEU A 164 3.88 6.34 -4.77
N VAL A 165 4.59 6.45 -3.64
CA VAL A 165 5.84 5.71 -3.41
C VAL A 165 5.61 4.23 -3.23
N ALA A 166 4.48 3.82 -2.63
CA ALA A 166 4.09 2.41 -2.56
C ALA A 166 3.83 1.80 -3.94
N ALA A 167 3.35 2.59 -4.90
CA ALA A 167 3.02 2.15 -6.25
C ALA A 167 4.22 2.06 -7.22
N VAL A 168 5.27 2.88 -7.04
CA VAL A 168 6.47 2.86 -7.92
C VAL A 168 7.05 1.44 -8.11
N PRO A 169 7.39 0.67 -7.05
CA PRO A 169 7.96 -0.66 -7.21
C PRO A 169 7.01 -1.67 -7.87
N LEU A 170 5.69 -1.44 -7.84
CA LEU A 170 4.71 -2.31 -8.50
C LEU A 170 4.88 -2.29 -10.02
N LEU A 171 5.34 -1.18 -10.60
CA LEU A 171 5.63 -1.09 -12.03
C LEU A 171 6.76 -2.05 -12.46
N ALA A 172 7.69 -2.38 -11.55
CA ALA A 172 8.76 -3.33 -11.84
C ALA A 172 8.23 -4.76 -12.08
N ALA A 173 7.20 -5.17 -11.34
CA ALA A 173 6.49 -6.44 -11.58
C ALA A 173 5.84 -6.47 -12.97
N LEU A 174 5.39 -5.32 -13.47
CA LEU A 174 4.74 -5.17 -14.76
C LEU A 174 5.74 -5.05 -15.92
N HIS A 175 7.02 -4.79 -15.66
CA HIS A 175 8.03 -4.63 -16.70
C HIS A 175 8.72 -5.95 -17.10
N HIS A 176 8.36 -7.09 -16.51
CA HIS A 176 9.05 -8.36 -16.76
C HIS A 176 9.13 -8.69 -18.26
N ARG A 177 10.34 -8.58 -18.82
CA ARG A 177 10.69 -9.05 -20.16
C ARG A 177 10.89 -10.55 -20.07
N GLY A 178 9.88 -11.34 -20.42
CA GLY A 178 10.03 -12.79 -20.53
C GLY A 178 11.18 -13.09 -21.52
N ARG A 179 12.34 -13.47 -20.99
CA ARG A 179 13.50 -13.91 -21.81
C ARG A 179 13.30 -15.32 -22.39
N GLY A 180 12.19 -16.00 -22.07
CA GLY A 180 11.94 -17.40 -22.44
C GLY A 180 10.67 -17.67 -23.24
N ALA A 181 9.96 -16.65 -23.76
CA ALA A 181 8.89 -16.91 -24.70
C ALA A 181 9.51 -17.22 -26.07
N ILE A 182 9.58 -18.51 -26.41
CA ILE A 182 9.83 -18.98 -27.78
C ILE A 182 8.90 -18.18 -28.69
N PRO A 183 9.42 -17.43 -29.69
CA PRO A 183 8.56 -16.74 -30.63
C PRO A 183 7.70 -17.77 -31.34
N THR A 184 6.40 -17.83 -31.03
CA THR A 184 5.44 -18.47 -31.92
C THR A 184 5.51 -17.71 -33.24
N ALA A 185 5.74 -18.44 -34.33
CA ALA A 185 6.07 -17.91 -35.65
C ALA A 185 4.97 -17.00 -36.24
N GLU A 186 3.78 -16.96 -35.64
CA GLU A 186 2.65 -16.18 -36.10
C GLU A 186 2.53 -14.86 -35.31
N ALA A 187 2.75 -13.75 -36.01
CA ALA A 187 2.64 -12.34 -35.60
C ALA A 187 3.73 -11.71 -34.68
N PRO A 188 5.04 -11.85 -35.02
CA PRO A 188 6.14 -11.22 -34.25
C PRO A 188 6.06 -9.68 -34.19
N ARG A 189 5.50 -9.02 -35.22
CA ARG A 189 5.38 -7.55 -35.28
C ARG A 189 4.32 -7.00 -34.33
N LEU A 190 3.13 -7.61 -34.27
CA LEU A 190 2.04 -7.16 -33.39
C LEU A 190 2.39 -7.40 -31.91
N ALA A 191 3.01 -8.55 -31.60
CA ALA A 191 3.53 -8.82 -30.26
C ALA A 191 4.65 -7.85 -29.86
N ALA A 192 5.54 -7.46 -30.79
CA ALA A 192 6.57 -6.46 -30.53
C ALA A 192 6.00 -5.04 -30.33
N LEU A 193 4.99 -4.65 -31.11
CA LEU A 193 4.25 -3.39 -30.95
C LEU A 193 3.54 -3.32 -29.60
N HIS A 194 2.82 -4.37 -29.21
CA HIS A 194 2.17 -4.45 -27.89
C HIS A 194 3.19 -4.38 -26.74
N ARG A 195 4.35 -5.05 -26.88
CA ARG A 195 5.44 -4.97 -25.89
C ARG A 195 6.04 -3.57 -25.80
N ARG A 196 6.26 -2.89 -26.93
CA ARG A 196 6.76 -1.50 -26.98
C ARG A 196 5.76 -0.52 -26.39
N GLY A 197 4.49 -0.59 -26.79
CA GLY A 197 3.42 0.25 -26.25
C GLY A 197 3.26 0.09 -24.74
N ARG A 198 3.26 -1.14 -24.23
CA ARG A 198 3.26 -1.41 -22.78
C ARG A 198 4.48 -0.82 -22.09
N GLY A 199 5.67 -0.92 -22.69
CA GLY A 199 6.89 -0.31 -22.16
C GLY A 199 6.76 1.21 -22.02
N VAL A 200 6.23 1.89 -23.02
CA VAL A 200 6.00 3.35 -23.00
C VAL A 200 5.00 3.74 -21.92
N ILE A 201 3.86 3.04 -21.83
CA ILE A 201 2.82 3.32 -20.82
C ILE A 201 3.38 3.16 -19.40
N LEU A 202 4.12 2.08 -19.13
CA LEU A 202 4.69 1.85 -17.80
C LEU A 202 5.78 2.87 -17.45
N THR A 203 6.58 3.31 -18.42
CA THR A 203 7.56 4.38 -18.21
C THR A 203 6.85 5.71 -17.93
N ALA A 204 5.81 6.06 -18.69
CA ALA A 204 5.02 7.26 -18.46
C ALA A 204 4.37 7.25 -17.07
N ALA A 205 3.77 6.11 -16.67
CA ALA A 205 3.25 5.92 -15.32
C ALA A 205 4.34 6.12 -14.25
N GLY A 206 5.53 5.53 -14.45
CA GLY A 206 6.66 5.70 -13.53
C GLY A 206 7.12 7.16 -13.40
N ILE A 207 7.14 7.91 -14.50
CA ILE A 207 7.45 9.34 -14.50
C ILE A 207 6.39 10.10 -13.69
N ILE A 208 5.10 9.85 -13.95
CA ILE A 208 4.00 10.51 -13.24
C ILE A 208 4.07 10.23 -11.73
N LEU A 209 4.29 8.98 -11.32
CA LEU A 209 4.38 8.61 -9.91
C LEU A 209 5.57 9.29 -9.21
N VAL A 210 6.75 9.25 -9.82
CA VAL A 210 7.98 9.85 -9.22
C VAL A 210 7.90 11.37 -9.22
N ALA A 211 7.42 11.99 -10.30
CA ALA A 211 7.23 13.43 -10.38
C ALA A 211 6.19 13.91 -9.36
N GLY A 212 5.03 13.25 -9.29
CA GLY A 212 4.00 13.53 -8.30
C GLY A 212 4.54 13.38 -6.88
N ALA A 213 5.19 12.25 -6.55
CA ALA A 213 5.77 12.03 -5.23
C ALA A 213 6.83 13.08 -4.87
N THR A 214 7.65 13.51 -5.84
CA THR A 214 8.65 14.57 -5.62
C THR A 214 7.98 15.92 -5.37
N ALA A 215 6.92 16.23 -6.12
CA ALA A 215 6.13 17.45 -5.99
C ALA A 215 5.35 17.55 -4.68
N THR A 216 5.10 16.43 -3.97
CA THR A 216 4.55 16.48 -2.61
C THR A 216 5.51 17.07 -1.60
N PHE A 217 6.82 17.11 -1.89
CA PHE A 217 7.86 17.54 -0.97
C PHE A 217 7.93 16.75 0.37
N SER A 218 7.37 15.54 0.42
CA SER A 218 7.38 14.65 1.58
C SER A 218 8.76 14.00 1.83
N ARG A 219 9.39 14.28 2.98
CA ARG A 219 10.66 13.66 3.39
C ARG A 219 10.48 12.16 3.66
N GLY A 220 9.37 11.78 4.30
CA GLY A 220 9.02 10.38 4.54
C GLY A 220 8.85 9.63 3.22
N GLY A 221 8.16 10.23 2.25
CA GLY A 221 8.03 9.68 0.90
C GLY A 221 9.38 9.50 0.19
N ALA A 222 10.28 10.48 0.28
CA ALA A 222 11.62 10.37 -0.30
C ALA A 222 12.44 9.20 0.31
N LEU A 223 12.40 9.05 1.63
CA LEU A 223 13.07 7.93 2.32
C LEU A 223 12.42 6.58 1.99
N GLY A 224 11.09 6.53 1.92
CA GLY A 224 10.35 5.34 1.50
C GLY A 224 10.69 4.92 0.07
N LEU A 225 10.71 5.87 -0.87
CA LEU A 225 11.11 5.62 -2.25
C LEU A 225 12.56 5.13 -2.35
N ALA A 226 13.48 5.75 -1.59
CA ALA A 226 14.87 5.31 -1.53
C ALA A 226 15.01 3.88 -1.01
N ALA A 227 14.27 3.52 0.04
CA ALA A 227 14.26 2.15 0.58
C ALA A 227 13.71 1.14 -0.45
N ALA A 228 12.61 1.46 -1.13
CA ALA A 228 12.04 0.61 -2.17
C ALA A 228 12.99 0.43 -3.36
N VAL A 229 13.57 1.52 -3.88
CA VAL A 229 14.55 1.48 -4.98
C VAL A 229 15.78 0.69 -4.57
N GLY A 230 16.32 0.93 -3.38
CA GLY A 230 17.44 0.18 -2.81
C GLY A 230 17.15 -1.32 -2.74
N TRP A 231 15.94 -1.69 -2.31
CA TRP A 231 15.51 -3.09 -2.29
C TRP A 231 15.42 -3.71 -3.69
N LEU A 232 14.84 -2.99 -4.67
CA LEU A 232 14.77 -3.48 -6.04
C LEU A 232 16.15 -3.66 -6.69
N LEU A 233 17.11 -2.78 -6.38
CA LEU A 233 18.51 -2.90 -6.80
C LEU A 233 19.16 -4.13 -6.15
N LEU A 234 19.03 -4.27 -4.83
CA LEU A 234 19.57 -5.39 -4.06
C LEU A 234 19.07 -6.74 -4.58
N ARG A 235 17.77 -6.82 -4.92
CA ARG A 235 17.12 -8.03 -5.43
C ARG A 235 17.29 -8.24 -6.94
N ARG A 236 18.07 -7.36 -7.59
CA ARG A 236 18.41 -7.36 -9.02
C ARG A 236 17.20 -7.33 -9.95
N VAL A 237 16.13 -6.67 -9.52
CA VAL A 237 14.92 -6.44 -10.32
C VAL A 237 15.04 -5.15 -11.12
N LEU A 238 15.65 -4.12 -10.52
CA LEU A 238 15.90 -2.83 -11.17
C LEU A 238 17.39 -2.72 -11.54
N PRO A 239 17.75 -2.41 -12.79
CA PRO A 239 19.13 -2.15 -13.15
C PRO A 239 19.58 -0.75 -12.67
N TRP A 240 20.79 -0.67 -12.11
CA TRP A 240 21.35 0.58 -11.58
C TRP A 240 21.39 1.73 -12.60
N ARG A 241 21.53 1.42 -13.90
CA ARG A 241 21.52 2.41 -14.99
C ARG A 241 20.19 3.17 -15.09
N VAL A 242 19.07 2.49 -14.83
CA VAL A 242 17.75 3.15 -14.83
C VAL A 242 17.65 4.14 -13.68
N VAL A 243 18.20 3.81 -12.52
CA VAL A 243 18.27 4.72 -11.38
C VAL A 243 19.17 5.92 -11.69
N GLY A 244 20.34 5.69 -12.30
CA GLY A 244 21.23 6.78 -12.70
C GLY A 244 20.56 7.76 -13.68
N VAL A 245 19.84 7.25 -14.68
CA VAL A 245 19.08 8.09 -15.64
C VAL A 245 17.95 8.84 -14.95
N ALA A 246 17.18 8.18 -14.09
CA ALA A 246 16.09 8.82 -13.34
C ALA A 246 16.62 9.92 -12.41
N ALA A 247 17.71 9.67 -11.69
CA ALA A 247 18.35 10.65 -10.81
C ALA A 247 18.87 11.86 -11.60
N ALA A 248 19.52 11.63 -12.75
CA ALA A 248 19.97 12.71 -13.63
C ALA A 248 18.80 13.54 -14.17
N ALA A 249 17.67 12.90 -14.53
CA ALA A 249 16.48 13.59 -15.00
C ALA A 249 15.84 14.46 -13.89
N VAL A 250 15.73 13.93 -12.67
CA VAL A 250 15.22 14.69 -11.51
C VAL A 250 16.14 15.87 -11.18
N ALA A 251 17.46 15.67 -11.20
CA ALA A 251 18.44 16.73 -10.98
C ALA A 251 18.33 17.82 -12.07
N GLY A 252 18.23 17.42 -13.35
CA GLY A 252 18.05 18.35 -14.47
C GLY A 252 16.76 19.16 -14.36
N LEU A 253 15.65 18.53 -13.96
CA LEU A 253 14.39 19.23 -13.69
C LEU A 253 14.52 20.21 -12.52
N GLY A 254 15.24 19.84 -11.45
CA GLY A 254 15.51 20.74 -10.32
C GLY A 254 16.32 21.97 -10.73
N VAL A 255 17.36 21.79 -11.55
CA VAL A 255 18.14 22.89 -12.12
C VAL A 255 17.26 23.77 -13.01
N ALA A 256 16.45 23.19 -13.88
CA ALA A 256 15.53 23.95 -14.73
C ALA A 256 14.51 24.75 -13.90
N ALA A 257 13.94 24.17 -12.85
CA ALA A 257 13.04 24.88 -11.95
C ALA A 257 13.74 26.07 -11.27
N LEU A 258 14.99 25.91 -10.84
CA LEU A 258 15.78 27.00 -10.26
C LEU A 258 16.03 28.14 -11.26
N LEU A 259 16.30 27.81 -12.53
CA LEU A 259 16.60 28.79 -13.57
C LEU A 259 15.35 29.52 -14.10
N PHE A 260 14.20 28.85 -14.17
CA PHE A 260 13.01 29.37 -14.86
C PHE A 260 11.80 29.65 -13.94
N ALA A 261 11.83 29.20 -12.69
CA ALA A 261 10.75 29.36 -11.71
C ALA A 261 11.27 29.83 -10.33
N GLY A 262 12.43 30.51 -10.30
CA GLY A 262 13.13 30.95 -9.08
C GLY A 262 12.23 31.58 -8.02
N PRO A 263 11.41 32.61 -8.33
CA PRO A 263 10.57 33.27 -7.32
C PRO A 263 9.49 32.37 -6.70
N GLN A 264 8.90 31.45 -7.47
CA GLN A 264 7.89 30.50 -6.99
C GLN A 264 8.55 29.36 -6.19
N LEU A 265 9.72 28.89 -6.64
CA LEU A 265 10.51 27.90 -5.94
C LEU A 265 11.02 28.45 -4.60
N ASP A 266 11.48 29.70 -4.56
CA ASP A 266 11.92 30.38 -3.35
C ASP A 266 10.77 30.50 -2.35
N ARG A 267 9.56 30.89 -2.78
CA ARG A 267 8.38 30.90 -1.90
C ARG A 267 8.05 29.51 -1.37
N ALA A 268 8.01 28.49 -2.23
CA ALA A 268 7.71 27.12 -1.82
C ALA A 268 8.78 26.55 -0.86
N LEU A 269 10.06 26.90 -1.06
CA LEU A 269 11.16 26.51 -0.19
C LEU A 269 11.13 27.26 1.15
N GLN A 270 10.77 28.55 1.16
CA GLN A 270 10.64 29.35 2.38
C GLN A 270 9.43 28.95 3.22
N GLU A 271 8.27 28.72 2.59
CA GLU A 271 7.10 28.16 3.28
C GLU A 271 7.45 26.79 3.85
N LYS A 272 8.13 25.93 3.08
CA LYS A 272 8.56 24.61 3.55
C LYS A 272 9.62 24.69 4.65
N SER A 273 10.56 25.63 4.62
CA SER A 273 11.61 25.74 5.65
C SER A 273 11.00 26.20 6.98
N PHE A 274 10.08 27.16 6.95
CA PHE A 274 9.32 27.61 8.11
C PHE A 274 8.44 26.50 8.68
N ILE A 275 7.66 25.82 7.82
CA ILE A 275 6.84 24.66 8.20
C ILE A 275 7.73 23.52 8.73
N ALA A 276 8.90 23.28 8.14
CA ALA A 276 9.77 22.19 8.57
C ALA A 276 10.39 22.41 9.95
N ALA A 277 10.75 23.64 10.31
CA ALA A 277 11.23 23.95 11.65
C ALA A 277 10.12 23.72 12.69
N SER A 278 8.93 24.28 12.44
CA SER A 278 7.73 24.05 13.26
C SER A 278 7.39 22.56 13.40
N ASN A 279 7.45 21.80 12.28
CA ASN A 279 7.11 20.38 12.25
C ASN A 279 8.05 19.46 13.02
N VAL A 280 9.33 19.82 13.19
CA VAL A 280 10.26 18.98 13.95
C VAL A 280 9.92 19.06 15.44
N ASP A 281 9.72 20.28 15.94
CA ASP A 281 9.39 20.53 17.35
C ASP A 281 8.01 19.96 17.70
N THR A 282 7.00 20.11 16.82
CA THR A 282 5.66 19.52 17.05
C THR A 282 5.65 17.99 16.98
N ARG A 283 6.43 17.37 16.10
CA ARG A 283 6.51 15.90 16.03
C ARG A 283 7.18 15.28 17.23
N GLU A 284 8.24 15.90 17.74
CA GLU A 284 8.88 15.44 18.97
C GLU A 284 7.87 15.42 20.13
N LEU A 285 7.11 16.52 20.30
CA LEU A 285 6.06 16.61 21.32
C LEU A 285 4.98 15.53 21.13
N ARG A 286 4.51 15.30 19.90
CA ARG A 286 3.55 14.24 19.55
C ARG A 286 4.07 12.85 19.89
N TRP A 287 5.34 12.56 19.62
CA TRP A 287 5.97 11.27 19.95
C TRP A 287 6.14 11.08 21.45
N GLN A 288 6.52 12.13 22.17
CA GLN A 288 6.60 12.10 23.62
C GLN A 288 5.22 11.87 24.26
N ALA A 289 4.17 12.52 23.74
CA ALA A 289 2.79 12.30 24.19
C ALA A 289 2.34 10.85 23.95
N ALA A 290 2.57 10.30 22.74
CA ALA A 290 2.28 8.89 22.45
C ALA A 290 3.03 7.94 23.38
N ALA A 291 4.30 8.22 23.67
CA ALA A 291 5.12 7.43 24.59
C ALA A 291 4.60 7.50 26.03
N ARG A 292 4.15 8.67 26.50
CA ARG A 292 3.50 8.82 27.81
C ARG A 292 2.21 8.01 27.90
N MET A 293 1.35 8.08 26.88
CA MET A 293 0.13 7.26 26.80
C MET A 293 0.44 5.75 26.87
N LEU A 294 1.43 5.28 26.08
CA LEU A 294 1.83 3.87 26.08
C LEU A 294 2.41 3.43 27.43
N THR A 295 3.27 4.25 28.05
CA THR A 295 3.89 3.90 29.34
C THR A 295 2.90 3.91 30.49
N ALA A 296 1.90 4.79 30.47
CA ALA A 296 0.81 4.81 31.43
C ALA A 296 -0.18 3.65 31.23
N HIS A 297 -0.45 3.25 29.97
CA HIS A 297 -1.44 2.24 29.62
C HIS A 297 -0.87 1.12 28.72
N PRO A 298 0.11 0.32 29.18
CA PRO A 298 0.89 -0.56 28.31
C PRO A 298 0.12 -1.76 27.73
N VAL A 299 -1.01 -2.16 28.33
CA VAL A 299 -1.72 -3.40 27.93
C VAL A 299 -2.84 -3.13 26.92
N LEU A 300 -3.74 -2.19 27.21
CA LEU A 300 -4.88 -1.90 26.33
C LEU A 300 -4.76 -0.55 25.62
N GLY A 301 -3.70 0.22 25.90
CA GLY A 301 -3.57 1.58 25.41
C GLY A 301 -4.66 2.49 25.97
N VAL A 302 -4.79 3.66 25.35
CA VAL A 302 -5.82 4.66 25.66
C VAL A 302 -7.09 4.52 24.79
N GLY A 303 -7.19 3.44 24.01
CA GLY A 303 -8.34 3.17 23.14
C GLY A 303 -8.16 3.71 21.71
N PRO A 304 -8.94 3.18 20.73
CA PRO A 304 -8.94 3.68 19.36
C PRO A 304 -9.35 5.15 19.32
N GLY A 305 -8.56 6.02 18.68
CA GLY A 305 -8.79 7.47 18.73
C GLY A 305 -8.40 8.13 20.06
N GLY A 306 -7.88 7.35 21.02
CA GLY A 306 -7.44 7.86 22.32
C GLY A 306 -6.20 8.75 22.21
N PHE A 307 -5.37 8.59 21.17
CA PHE A 307 -4.30 9.56 20.91
C PHE A 307 -4.89 10.95 20.69
N ARG A 308 -5.91 11.05 19.82
CA ARG A 308 -6.61 12.31 19.56
C ARG A 308 -7.28 12.86 20.82
N GLU A 309 -7.93 12.00 21.59
CA GLU A 309 -8.66 12.39 22.80
C GLU A 309 -7.76 12.97 23.89
N HIS A 310 -6.59 12.37 24.10
CA HIS A 310 -5.71 12.69 25.20
C HIS A 310 -4.52 13.57 24.80
N TYR A 311 -4.35 13.88 23.51
CA TYR A 311 -3.17 14.58 23.01
C TYR A 311 -2.88 15.89 23.75
N ALA A 312 -3.87 16.78 23.87
CA ALA A 312 -3.65 18.08 24.52
C ALA A 312 -3.19 17.93 25.99
N ALA A 313 -3.75 16.99 26.75
CA ALA A 313 -3.31 16.76 28.12
C ALA A 313 -1.90 16.17 28.17
N GLU A 314 -1.65 15.16 27.33
CA GLU A 314 -0.37 14.45 27.28
C GLU A 314 0.73 15.25 26.61
N SER A 315 0.42 16.30 25.85
CA SER A 315 1.37 17.26 25.27
C SER A 315 1.65 18.45 26.20
N HIS A 316 1.10 18.47 27.42
CA HIS A 316 1.11 19.60 28.34
C HIS A 316 0.48 20.87 27.75
N ASN A 317 -0.66 20.70 27.10
CA ASN A 317 -1.42 21.73 26.38
C ASN A 317 -0.60 22.40 25.27
N ALA A 318 0.28 21.64 24.60
CA ALA A 318 0.85 22.07 23.34
C ALA A 318 -0.15 21.82 22.20
N GLU A 319 -0.17 22.74 21.22
CA GLU A 319 -1.05 22.66 20.04
C GLU A 319 -2.56 22.50 20.40
N VAL A 320 -3.06 23.20 21.42
CA VAL A 320 -4.47 23.07 21.87
C VAL A 320 -5.50 23.37 20.76
N ASP A 321 -5.12 24.19 19.78
CA ASP A 321 -5.97 24.54 18.64
C ASP A 321 -6.02 23.43 17.56
N GLU A 322 -5.14 22.43 17.61
CA GLU A 322 -5.12 21.30 16.68
C GLU A 322 -6.33 20.39 16.93
N GLN A 323 -7.23 20.31 15.94
CA GLN A 323 -8.51 19.61 16.08
C GLN A 323 -8.42 18.12 15.77
N THR A 324 -7.40 17.71 14.99
CA THR A 324 -7.20 16.34 14.54
C THR A 324 -5.74 15.90 14.75
N PRO A 325 -5.22 15.97 15.99
CA PRO A 325 -3.85 15.59 16.25
C PRO A 325 -3.61 14.12 15.95
N VAL A 326 -2.51 13.86 15.25
CA VAL A 326 -1.98 12.52 14.96
C VAL A 326 -0.52 12.49 15.36
N ALA A 327 0.00 11.32 15.70
CA ALA A 327 1.37 11.17 16.18
C ALA A 327 2.43 11.46 15.10
N HIS A 328 2.04 11.44 13.81
CA HIS A 328 2.97 11.41 12.68
C HIS A 328 4.01 10.29 12.83
N ASN A 329 3.59 9.18 13.40
CA ASN A 329 4.34 7.95 13.54
C ASN A 329 3.34 6.83 13.85
N MET A 330 2.99 6.08 12.80
CA MET A 330 2.01 5.00 12.86
C MET A 330 2.30 3.99 13.97
N TYR A 331 3.58 3.71 14.24
CA TYR A 331 3.97 2.71 15.24
C TYR A 331 3.69 3.19 16.66
N LEU A 332 4.06 4.43 16.96
CA LEU A 332 3.79 5.04 18.27
C LEU A 332 2.29 5.26 18.48
N GLU A 333 1.55 5.67 17.45
CA GLU A 333 0.11 5.87 17.56
C GLU A 333 -0.62 4.56 17.82
N VAL A 334 -0.34 3.51 17.03
CA VAL A 334 -0.94 2.19 17.24
C VAL A 334 -0.59 1.63 18.61
N ALA A 335 0.65 1.83 19.09
CA ALA A 335 1.05 1.39 20.41
C ALA A 335 0.35 2.18 21.53
N ALA A 336 0.23 3.51 21.40
CA ALA A 336 -0.50 4.33 22.36
C ALA A 336 -1.99 3.95 22.44
N GLU A 337 -2.64 3.73 21.29
CA GLU A 337 -4.08 3.44 21.24
C GLU A 337 -4.43 2.01 21.65
N LEU A 338 -3.66 1.01 21.20
CA LEU A 338 -3.99 -0.41 21.39
C LEU A 338 -3.09 -1.15 22.41
N GLY A 339 -2.10 -0.46 22.98
CA GLY A 339 -1.11 -1.04 23.88
C GLY A 339 -0.11 -1.97 23.18
N LEU A 340 0.81 -2.55 23.96
CA LEU A 340 1.82 -3.49 23.48
C LEU A 340 1.25 -4.75 22.81
N PRO A 341 0.17 -5.39 23.30
CA PRO A 341 -0.46 -6.52 22.61
C PRO A 341 -1.01 -6.14 21.23
N GLY A 342 -1.69 -5.00 21.13
CA GLY A 342 -2.22 -4.52 19.85
C GLY A 342 -1.10 -4.17 18.87
N PHE A 343 -0.06 -3.48 19.35
CA PHE A 343 1.12 -3.18 18.56
C PHE A 343 1.86 -4.45 18.09
N ALA A 344 2.04 -5.44 18.97
CA ALA A 344 2.69 -6.70 18.61
C ALA A 344 1.94 -7.46 17.51
N LEU A 345 0.61 -7.45 17.55
CA LEU A 345 -0.23 -8.06 16.51
C LEU A 345 -0.20 -7.25 15.21
N PHE A 346 -0.21 -5.92 15.29
CA PHE A 346 -0.02 -5.05 14.13
C PHE A 346 1.34 -5.29 13.46
N ALA A 347 2.43 -5.33 14.24
CA ALA A 347 3.75 -5.73 13.76
C ALA A 347 3.76 -7.18 13.23
N GLY A 348 2.93 -8.06 13.79
CA GLY A 348 2.69 -9.42 13.30
C GLY A 348 2.13 -9.46 11.88
N VAL A 349 1.24 -8.53 11.51
CA VAL A 349 0.74 -8.41 10.11
C VAL A 349 1.90 -8.15 9.16
N VAL A 350 2.79 -7.20 9.53
CA VAL A 350 4.00 -6.87 8.77
C VAL A 350 4.95 -8.07 8.70
N GLY A 351 5.20 -8.73 9.83
CA GLY A 351 6.07 -9.89 9.93
C GLY A 351 5.60 -11.05 9.05
N VAL A 352 4.29 -11.36 9.07
CA VAL A 352 3.70 -12.40 8.21
C VAL A 352 3.86 -12.01 6.74
N ALA A 353 3.60 -10.76 6.36
CA ALA A 353 3.77 -10.30 4.97
C ALA A 353 5.23 -10.40 4.50
N ALA A 354 6.19 -9.99 5.34
CA ALA A 354 7.62 -10.08 5.04
C ALA A 354 8.07 -11.54 4.86
N VAL A 355 7.67 -12.43 5.76
CA VAL A 355 8.00 -13.86 5.69
C VAL A 355 7.35 -14.53 4.48
N ALA A 356 6.06 -14.29 4.22
CA ALA A 356 5.32 -14.90 3.12
C ALA A 356 5.89 -14.48 1.74
N SER A 357 6.19 -13.19 1.58
CA SER A 357 6.81 -12.68 0.35
C SER A 357 8.24 -13.19 0.17
N GLU A 358 9.03 -13.31 1.24
CA GLU A 358 10.39 -13.85 1.16
C GLU A 358 10.41 -15.34 0.80
N ARG A 359 9.53 -16.15 1.42
CA ARG A 359 9.37 -17.56 1.05
C ARG A 359 8.95 -17.70 -0.41
N THR A 360 8.09 -16.81 -0.90
CA THR A 360 7.69 -16.77 -2.31
C THR A 360 8.88 -16.50 -3.22
N VAL A 361 9.75 -15.53 -2.89
CA VAL A 361 10.95 -15.25 -3.70
C VAL A 361 11.96 -16.39 -3.66
N ARG A 362 12.13 -17.06 -2.52
CA ARG A 362 13.08 -18.19 -2.38
C ARG A 362 12.64 -19.43 -3.15
N ARG A 363 11.32 -19.66 -3.24
CA ARG A 363 10.75 -20.81 -3.95
C ARG A 363 10.58 -20.55 -5.45
N ALA A 364 10.33 -19.30 -5.84
CA ALA A 364 10.13 -18.93 -7.24
C ALA A 364 11.48 -18.85 -7.99
N GLY A 365 11.57 -19.56 -9.13
CA GLY A 365 12.64 -19.34 -10.09
C GLY A 365 12.60 -17.95 -10.73
N PRO A 366 13.58 -17.61 -11.59
CA PRO A 366 13.54 -16.36 -12.36
C PRO A 366 12.24 -16.27 -13.17
N GLY A 367 11.38 -15.29 -12.86
CA GLY A 367 10.08 -15.20 -13.50
C GLY A 367 9.16 -14.14 -12.90
N PRO A 368 7.95 -13.95 -13.46
CA PRO A 368 6.98 -12.95 -13.03
C PRO A 368 6.63 -13.06 -11.55
N GLN A 369 6.43 -14.27 -11.05
CA GLN A 369 6.07 -14.51 -9.65
C GLN A 369 7.15 -14.01 -8.67
N ARG A 370 8.43 -14.25 -8.99
CA ARG A 370 9.55 -13.73 -8.22
C ARG A 370 9.56 -12.19 -8.24
N THR A 371 9.38 -11.60 -9.41
CA THR A 371 9.37 -10.13 -9.56
C THR A 371 8.17 -9.49 -8.86
N GLU A 372 6.99 -10.10 -8.92
CA GLU A 372 5.79 -9.68 -8.19
C GLU A 372 6.02 -9.69 -6.68
N ALA A 373 6.60 -10.77 -6.14
CA ALA A 373 6.92 -10.86 -4.72
C ALA A 373 7.99 -9.85 -4.28
N VAL A 374 9.04 -9.62 -5.09
CA VAL A 374 10.04 -8.59 -4.81
C VAL A 374 9.43 -7.18 -4.87
N ALA A 375 8.51 -6.92 -5.80
CA ALA A 375 7.80 -5.65 -5.87
C ALA A 375 6.93 -5.42 -4.64
N ILE A 376 6.21 -6.44 -4.16
CA ILE A 376 5.45 -6.39 -2.90
C ILE A 376 6.39 -6.07 -1.72
N GLN A 377 7.56 -6.72 -1.63
CA GLN A 377 8.55 -6.41 -0.59
C GLN A 377 9.04 -4.96 -0.65
N ALA A 378 9.38 -4.46 -1.85
CA ALA A 378 9.82 -3.08 -2.03
C ALA A 378 8.71 -2.08 -1.68
N SER A 379 7.45 -2.35 -2.07
CA SER A 379 6.31 -1.54 -1.65
C SER A 379 6.12 -1.56 -0.13
N LEU A 380 6.18 -2.73 0.51
CA LEU A 380 6.08 -2.83 1.97
C LEU A 380 7.18 -2.02 2.66
N LEU A 381 8.42 -2.06 2.17
CA LEU A 381 9.50 -1.23 2.72
C LEU A 381 9.23 0.27 2.54
N ALA A 382 8.77 0.70 1.36
CA ALA A 382 8.40 2.10 1.14
C ALA A 382 7.35 2.58 2.13
N VAL A 383 6.28 1.80 2.29
CA VAL A 383 5.16 2.06 3.19
C VAL A 383 5.65 2.14 4.64
N LEU A 384 6.38 1.14 5.12
CA LEU A 384 6.89 1.09 6.50
C LEU A 384 7.84 2.24 6.84
N VAL A 385 8.76 2.58 5.93
CA VAL A 385 9.69 3.70 6.13
C VAL A 385 8.96 5.03 6.07
N THR A 386 7.95 5.18 5.22
CA THR A 386 7.16 6.41 5.17
C THR A 386 6.34 6.58 6.45
N SER A 387 5.78 5.49 7.00
CA SER A 387 5.00 5.47 8.24
C SER A 387 5.80 5.74 9.53
N THR A 388 7.13 5.88 9.49
CA THR A 388 7.87 6.44 10.64
C THR A 388 7.65 7.94 10.79
N PHE A 389 7.12 8.60 9.75
CA PHE A 389 6.86 10.04 9.72
C PHE A 389 5.37 10.39 9.53
N LEU A 390 4.50 9.39 9.39
CA LEU A 390 3.07 9.54 9.11
C LEU A 390 2.25 8.52 9.92
N SER A 391 0.98 8.84 10.17
CA SER A 391 0.01 7.98 10.88
C SER A 391 -0.97 7.37 9.88
N GLU A 392 -0.51 6.33 9.18
CA GLU A 392 -1.14 5.79 7.97
C GLU A 392 -1.87 4.45 8.18
N GLN A 393 -2.18 4.10 9.43
CA GLN A 393 -2.83 2.82 9.76
C GLN A 393 -4.21 2.68 9.12
N TYR A 394 -4.84 3.80 8.72
CA TYR A 394 -6.13 3.86 8.04
C TYR A 394 -6.02 4.02 6.52
N TYR A 395 -4.92 3.56 5.92
CA TYR A 395 -4.71 3.64 4.48
C TYR A 395 -4.40 2.28 3.87
N LEU A 396 -5.02 1.99 2.71
CA LEU A 396 -5.02 0.67 2.09
C LEU A 396 -3.65 0.05 1.69
N PRO A 397 -2.58 0.81 1.34
CA PRO A 397 -1.33 0.22 0.88
C PRO A 397 -0.75 -0.87 1.79
N LEU A 398 -0.60 -0.62 3.10
CA LEU A 398 -0.11 -1.61 4.06
C LEU A 398 -0.94 -2.91 4.03
N TRP A 399 -2.25 -2.76 4.17
CA TRP A 399 -3.24 -3.81 4.28
C TRP A 399 -3.33 -4.67 3.01
N SER A 400 -3.43 -4.02 1.85
CA SER A 400 -3.47 -4.72 0.57
C SER A 400 -2.17 -5.45 0.26
N LEU A 401 -1.01 -4.87 0.56
CA LEU A 401 0.29 -5.53 0.33
C LEU A 401 0.48 -6.75 1.25
N ALA A 402 0.05 -6.66 2.51
CA ALA A 402 0.06 -7.81 3.42
C ALA A 402 -0.82 -8.96 2.89
N ALA A 403 -2.02 -8.63 2.40
CA ALA A 403 -2.92 -9.59 1.77
C ALA A 403 -2.29 -10.27 0.55
N LEU A 404 -1.65 -9.48 -0.34
CA LEU A 404 -1.02 -10.00 -1.55
C LEU A 404 0.20 -10.87 -1.26
N ALA A 405 1.00 -10.53 -0.24
CA ALA A 405 2.13 -11.35 0.19
C ALA A 405 1.68 -12.75 0.67
N ALA A 406 0.66 -12.81 1.53
CA ALA A 406 0.10 -14.07 2.01
C ALA A 406 -0.56 -14.89 0.88
N ALA A 407 -1.24 -14.20 -0.07
CA ALA A 407 -1.82 -14.84 -1.24
C ALA A 407 -0.77 -15.46 -2.16
N ALA A 408 0.38 -14.79 -2.34
CA ALA A 408 1.48 -15.29 -3.16
C ALA A 408 2.09 -16.58 -2.61
N GLU A 409 2.30 -16.66 -1.29
CA GLU A 409 2.77 -17.87 -0.62
C GLU A 409 1.76 -19.01 -0.76
N SER A 410 0.47 -18.72 -0.54
CA SER A 410 -0.61 -19.70 -0.64
C SER A 410 -0.73 -20.33 -2.04
N ARG A 411 -0.45 -19.56 -3.11
CA ARG A 411 -0.42 -20.06 -4.48
C ARG A 411 0.75 -21.02 -4.72
N ASN A 412 1.93 -20.70 -4.19
CA ASN A 412 3.12 -21.53 -4.30
C ASN A 412 2.94 -22.91 -3.66
N CYS A 413 2.36 -22.97 -2.46
CA CYS A 413 2.13 -24.26 -1.79
C CYS A 413 1.22 -25.18 -2.63
N ARG A 414 0.21 -24.62 -3.31
CA ARG A 414 -0.71 -25.38 -4.17
C ARG A 414 -0.04 -25.95 -5.42
N GLU A 415 0.82 -25.16 -6.06
CA GLU A 415 1.56 -25.62 -7.24
C GLU A 415 2.53 -26.75 -6.89
N GLY A 416 3.16 -26.68 -5.70
CA GLY A 416 4.02 -27.74 -5.17
C GLY A 416 3.25 -29.03 -4.85
N GLU A 417 2.12 -28.94 -4.14
CA GLU A 417 1.26 -30.09 -3.82
C GLU A 417 0.74 -30.78 -5.10
N GLY A 418 0.24 -30.01 -6.07
CA GLY A 418 -0.25 -30.56 -7.33
C GLY A 418 0.84 -31.23 -8.19
N SER A 419 2.10 -30.77 -8.10
CA SER A 419 3.22 -31.42 -8.79
C SER A 419 3.65 -32.75 -8.13
N ALA A 420 3.53 -32.86 -6.81
CA ALA A 420 3.86 -34.08 -6.07
C ALA A 420 2.83 -35.19 -6.34
N ASP A 421 1.53 -34.86 -6.34
CA ASP A 421 0.46 -35.81 -6.67
C ASP A 421 0.52 -36.27 -8.13
N ALA A 422 0.85 -35.38 -9.07
CA ALA A 422 1.01 -35.74 -10.49
C ALA A 422 2.26 -36.59 -10.77
N GLY A 423 3.30 -36.50 -9.93
CA GLY A 423 4.45 -37.39 -9.96
C GLY A 423 4.10 -38.79 -9.43
N ALA A 424 3.42 -38.85 -8.28
CA ALA A 424 2.99 -40.11 -7.68
C ALA A 424 1.99 -40.90 -8.55
N ALA A 425 1.15 -40.22 -9.34
CA ALA A 425 0.22 -40.85 -10.28
C ALA A 425 0.86 -41.31 -11.61
N ARG A 426 2.13 -40.95 -11.88
CA ARG A 426 2.87 -41.44 -13.05
C ARG A 426 3.78 -42.64 -12.75
N ASP A 427 4.07 -42.85 -11.47
CA ASP A 427 4.90 -43.96 -10.99
C ASP A 427 4.06 -45.18 -10.53
N GLN A 428 2.74 -45.14 -10.79
CA GLN A 428 1.79 -46.26 -10.72
C GLN A 428 1.32 -46.59 -12.13
#